data_AF-A0A3Q2QE50-F1
#
_entry.id   AF-A0A3Q2QE50-F1
#
_cell.length_a   1.000
_cell.length_b   1.000
_cell.length_c   1.000
_cell.angle_alpha   90.00
_cell.angle_beta   90.00
_cell.angle_gamma   90.00
#
_symmetry.space_group_name_H-M   'P 1'
#
loop_
_entity.id
_entity.type
_entity.pdbx_description
1 polymer ?
#
loop_
_entity_poly.entity_id
_entity_poly.type
_entity_poly.pdbx_seq_one_letter_code
_entity_poly.pdbx_strand_id
1 'polypeptide(L)'
;MSDTEEVAGEEAQEGEDESKPKPKFLSNMTAPKMPEGEKVDFDDFYRKRQEKDLGELQALIEAHFVQRKKEEEELIALVNRIEKRRAERAEQQRIRAEREKERQARLAEEKERKEQEDQRKKYDDDAKKKKALSNMSQQYGAGQKSDTRRGGKKQTEREKKKKILAERRKPLSVDHLNEDKLKEKAKELWESLRGLESEKFDLSEKVRRQKYDINQLLCRVQDHQSAKGRGKGKMGGRVR
;
A
#
# COMPACT_ATOMS: atom_id res chain seq x y z
N MET A 1 2.61 30.47 36.60
CA MET A 1 3.92 30.97 36.17
C MET A 1 3.73 31.47 34.75
N SER A 2 3.25 32.71 34.69
CA SER A 2 3.28 33.63 33.56
C SER A 2 4.73 33.96 33.23
N ASP A 3 5.08 34.06 31.95
CA ASP A 3 5.95 35.14 31.48
C ASP A 3 5.77 35.38 29.98
N THR A 4 5.91 36.65 29.62
CA THR A 4 5.48 37.34 28.39
C THR A 4 6.72 37.87 27.66
N GLU A 5 6.52 38.42 26.45
CA GLU A 5 7.47 39.27 25.69
C GLU A 5 8.64 38.54 25.00
N GLU A 6 9.14 38.93 23.82
CA GLU A 6 9.05 40.18 23.07
C GLU A 6 9.33 39.90 21.58
N VAL A 7 8.69 40.66 20.68
CA VAL A 7 9.00 40.71 19.24
C VAL A 7 9.85 41.94 19.00
N ALA A 8 11.09 41.77 18.57
CA ALA A 8 11.96 42.87 18.11
C ALA A 8 12.31 42.65 16.64
N GLY A 9 11.96 43.64 15.82
CA GLY A 9 12.39 43.73 14.43
C GLY A 9 13.84 44.22 14.33
N GLU A 10 14.54 43.75 13.30
CA GLU A 10 15.82 44.31 12.88
C GLU A 10 15.71 44.84 11.45
N GLU A 11 15.86 46.16 11.35
CA GLU A 11 16.15 46.91 10.14
C GLU A 11 17.56 46.55 9.66
N ALA A 12 17.71 46.26 8.37
CA ALA A 12 19.00 46.06 7.74
C ALA A 12 19.53 47.40 7.19
N GLN A 13 20.67 47.77 7.75
CA GLN A 13 21.46 48.98 7.57
C GLN A 13 22.08 49.07 6.16
N GLU A 14 21.97 50.24 5.53
CA GLU A 14 22.60 50.61 4.26
C GLU A 14 24.14 50.66 4.41
N GLY A 15 24.84 50.03 3.46
CA GLY A 15 26.30 50.12 3.32
C GLY A 15 26.67 51.14 2.25
N GLU A 16 27.41 52.18 2.67
CA GLU A 16 28.11 53.14 1.83
C GLU A 16 29.21 52.45 0.99
N ASP A 17 29.32 52.77 -0.30
CA ASP A 17 30.53 52.53 -1.09
C ASP A 17 30.90 53.79 -1.87
N GLU A 18 31.90 54.51 -1.34
CA GLU A 18 32.59 55.60 -2.00
C GLU A 18 33.62 55.06 -3.01
N SER A 19 33.43 55.34 -4.30
CA SER A 19 34.57 55.53 -5.23
C SER A 19 34.12 56.02 -6.63
N LYS A 20 34.01 57.34 -6.82
CA LYS A 20 33.96 57.95 -8.16
C LYS A 20 35.33 58.53 -8.56
N PRO A 21 35.91 58.16 -9.72
CA PRO A 21 37.00 58.91 -10.29
C PRO A 21 36.46 60.11 -11.09
N LYS A 22 37.06 61.29 -10.89
CA LYS A 22 36.81 62.50 -11.71
C LYS A 22 37.56 62.40 -13.05
N PRO A 23 36.94 62.70 -14.20
CA PRO A 23 37.68 63.13 -15.38
C PRO A 23 37.67 64.68 -15.46
N LYS A 24 38.84 65.25 -15.77
CA LYS A 24 39.02 66.68 -16.03
C LYS A 24 39.00 66.97 -17.54
N PHE A 25 38.29 68.06 -17.85
CA PHE A 25 38.53 69.04 -18.92
C PHE A 25 38.03 68.75 -20.35
N LEU A 26 37.19 69.64 -20.89
CA LEU A 26 37.58 70.56 -21.98
C LEU A 26 36.46 71.60 -22.29
N SER A 27 36.87 72.88 -22.21
CA SER A 27 36.54 74.03 -23.09
C SER A 27 35.10 74.35 -23.53
N ASN A 28 34.64 75.54 -23.12
CA ASN A 28 33.78 76.51 -23.81
C ASN A 28 33.03 76.02 -25.08
N MET A 29 31.73 75.71 -24.94
CA MET A 29 30.79 75.66 -26.06
C MET A 29 30.09 77.02 -26.20
N THR A 30 30.56 77.82 -27.16
CA THR A 30 29.80 78.96 -27.69
C THR A 30 28.53 78.42 -28.36
N ALA A 31 27.38 79.03 -28.07
CA ALA A 31 26.09 78.63 -28.66
C ALA A 31 26.17 78.59 -30.20
N PRO A 32 25.83 77.46 -30.86
CA PRO A 32 25.84 77.37 -32.31
C PRO A 32 24.83 78.35 -32.91
N LYS A 33 25.31 79.22 -33.81
CA LYS A 33 24.47 80.02 -34.70
C LYS A 33 23.67 79.07 -35.59
N MET A 34 22.35 79.17 -35.53
CA MET A 34 21.41 78.47 -36.41
C MET A 34 21.72 78.81 -37.87
N PRO A 35 21.98 77.82 -38.76
CA PRO A 35 21.90 78.04 -40.18
C PRO A 35 20.43 78.21 -40.57
N GLU A 36 20.20 79.29 -41.30
CA GLU A 36 18.95 79.72 -41.86
C GLU A 36 18.48 78.72 -42.94
N GLY A 37 17.26 78.20 -42.81
CA GLY A 37 16.44 77.76 -43.93
C GLY A 37 16.78 76.42 -44.59
N GLU A 38 16.59 75.30 -43.89
CA GLU A 38 16.23 74.03 -44.54
C GLU A 38 14.79 73.71 -44.12
N LYS A 39 13.88 73.56 -45.07
CA LYS A 39 12.47 73.23 -44.80
C LYS A 39 12.44 71.95 -43.97
N VAL A 40 12.12 72.10 -42.69
CA VAL A 40 11.94 70.98 -41.76
C VAL A 40 10.82 70.12 -42.32
N ASP A 41 11.18 68.96 -42.86
CA ASP A 41 10.22 68.03 -43.42
C ASP A 41 9.51 67.33 -42.26
N PHE A 42 8.32 67.84 -41.90
CA PHE A 42 7.56 67.33 -40.76
C PHE A 42 7.24 65.84 -40.90
N ASP A 43 7.10 65.33 -42.13
CA ASP A 43 6.90 63.90 -42.41
C ASP A 43 8.14 63.04 -42.09
N ASP A 44 9.35 63.59 -42.22
CA ASP A 44 10.59 62.91 -41.79
C ASP A 44 10.67 62.84 -40.26
N PHE A 45 10.20 63.88 -39.56
CA PHE A 45 10.14 63.89 -38.10
C PHE A 45 9.13 62.87 -37.56
N TYR A 46 7.95 62.76 -38.19
CA TYR A 46 6.96 61.74 -37.85
C TYR A 46 7.45 60.32 -38.13
N ARG A 47 8.12 60.08 -39.27
CA ARG A 47 8.72 58.76 -39.58
C ARG A 47 9.80 58.36 -38.59
N LYS A 48 10.75 59.25 -38.29
CA LYS A 48 11.82 58.99 -37.30
C LYS A 48 11.26 58.74 -35.90
N ARG A 49 10.18 59.43 -35.53
CA ARG A 49 9.47 59.15 -34.27
C ARG A 49 8.83 57.77 -34.27
N GLN A 50 8.11 57.40 -35.32
CA GLN A 50 7.51 56.06 -35.41
C GLN A 50 8.58 54.95 -35.42
N GLU A 51 9.68 55.12 -36.16
CA GLU A 51 10.77 54.15 -36.18
C GLU A 51 11.42 54.00 -34.80
N LYS A 52 11.62 55.11 -34.08
CA LYS A 52 12.11 55.08 -32.70
C LYS A 52 11.13 54.38 -31.77
N ASP A 53 9.85 54.77 -31.80
CA ASP A 53 8.81 54.20 -30.93
C ASP A 53 8.63 52.69 -31.21
N LEU A 54 8.71 52.26 -32.47
CA LEU A 54 8.69 50.84 -32.85
C LEU A 54 9.93 50.09 -32.39
N GLY A 55 11.12 50.69 -32.50
CA GLY A 55 12.36 50.11 -32.01
C GLY A 55 12.39 49.96 -30.48
N GLU A 56 11.93 50.98 -29.76
CA GLU A 56 11.77 50.93 -28.30
C GLU A 56 10.73 49.89 -27.90
N LEU A 57 9.60 49.80 -28.60
CA LEU A 57 8.59 48.78 -28.35
C LEU A 57 9.13 47.35 -28.56
N GLN A 58 9.88 47.12 -29.64
CA GLN A 58 10.52 45.82 -29.89
C GLN A 58 11.55 45.47 -28.80
N ALA A 59 12.38 46.44 -28.38
CA ALA A 59 13.35 46.25 -27.31
C ALA A 59 12.68 45.94 -25.96
N LEU A 60 11.57 46.61 -25.63
CA LEU A 60 10.78 46.31 -24.43
C LEU A 60 10.17 44.91 -24.48
N ILE A 61 9.62 44.51 -25.63
CA ILE A 61 9.06 43.17 -25.83
C ILE A 61 10.14 42.11 -25.63
N GLU A 62 11.29 42.27 -26.27
CA GLU A 62 12.41 41.32 -26.17
C GLU A 62 12.95 41.25 -24.73
N ALA A 63 13.16 42.40 -24.09
CA ALA A 63 13.60 42.47 -22.70
C ALA A 63 12.62 41.75 -21.76
N HIS A 64 11.30 41.93 -21.93
CA HIS A 64 10.29 41.26 -21.13
C HIS A 64 10.33 39.73 -21.31
N PHE A 65 10.48 39.24 -22.55
CA PHE A 65 10.56 37.80 -22.81
C PHE A 65 11.84 37.19 -22.25
N VAL A 66 12.99 37.85 -22.42
CA VAL A 66 14.27 37.39 -21.88
C VAL A 66 14.23 37.37 -20.35
N GLN A 67 13.70 38.41 -19.74
CA GLN A 67 13.55 38.49 -18.28
C GLN A 67 12.62 37.39 -17.76
N ARG A 68 11.41 37.25 -18.32
CA ARG A 68 10.46 36.19 -17.94
C ARG A 68 11.06 34.81 -18.08
N LYS A 69 11.74 34.53 -19.21
CA LYS A 69 12.35 33.23 -19.46
C LYS A 69 13.44 32.93 -18.42
N LYS A 70 14.27 33.91 -18.08
CA LYS A 70 15.30 33.75 -17.05
C LYS A 70 14.68 33.51 -15.68
N GLU A 71 13.67 34.28 -15.31
CA GLU A 71 12.94 34.10 -14.04
C GLU A 71 12.24 32.74 -13.96
N GLU A 72 11.63 32.27 -15.05
CA GLU A 72 11.00 30.95 -15.13
C GLU A 72 12.03 29.82 -15.00
N GLU A 73 13.18 29.93 -15.68
CA GLU A 73 14.27 28.94 -15.57
C GLU A 73 14.81 28.88 -14.13
N GLU A 74 15.00 30.02 -13.47
CA GLU A 74 15.43 30.10 -12.07
C GLU A 74 14.39 29.50 -11.11
N LEU A 75 13.10 29.81 -11.34
CA LEU A 75 12.00 29.27 -10.55
C LEU A 75 11.91 27.75 -10.70
N ILE A 76 11.97 27.23 -11.93
CA ILE A 76 11.97 25.78 -12.20
C ILE A 76 13.17 25.11 -11.53
N ALA A 77 14.36 25.69 -11.62
CA ALA A 77 15.56 25.15 -10.96
C ALA A 77 15.41 25.12 -9.43
N LEU A 78 14.78 26.13 -8.84
CA LEU A 78 14.49 26.17 -7.40
C LEU A 78 13.45 25.12 -7.00
N VAL A 79 12.34 25.00 -7.72
CA VAL A 79 11.30 23.99 -7.48
C VAL A 79 11.89 22.59 -7.56
N ASN A 80 12.65 22.28 -8.60
CA ASN A 80 13.31 20.97 -8.76
C ASN A 80 14.23 20.65 -7.58
N ARG A 81 14.95 21.65 -7.04
CA ARG A 81 15.81 21.46 -5.86
C ARG A 81 14.99 21.20 -4.59
N ILE A 82 13.86 21.87 -4.41
CA ILE A 82 12.94 21.66 -3.28
C ILE A 82 12.31 20.27 -3.37
N GLU A 83 11.85 19.87 -4.55
CA GLU A 83 11.26 18.55 -4.80
C GLU A 83 12.26 17.44 -4.54
N LYS A 84 13.50 17.58 -5.03
CA LYS A 84 14.59 16.64 -4.73
C LYS A 84 14.82 16.49 -3.23
N ARG A 85 14.91 17.61 -2.48
CA ARG A 85 15.06 17.57 -1.01
C ARG A 85 13.84 16.96 -0.29
N ARG A 86 12.63 17.13 -0.83
CA ARG A 86 11.41 16.49 -0.29
C ARG A 86 11.44 15.00 -0.54
N ALA A 87 11.81 14.56 -1.74
CA ALA A 87 11.95 13.16 -2.10
C ALA A 87 13.02 12.47 -1.25
N GLU A 88 14.18 13.09 -1.05
CA GLU A 88 15.25 12.57 -0.19
C GLU A 88 14.77 12.42 1.27
N ARG A 89 14.03 13.39 1.81
CA ARG A 89 13.43 13.29 3.16
C ARG A 89 12.39 12.18 3.25
N ALA A 90 11.53 12.05 2.24
CA ALA A 90 10.54 10.97 2.18
C ALA A 90 11.24 9.60 2.14
N GLU A 91 12.31 9.46 1.37
CA GLU A 91 13.10 8.23 1.28
C GLU A 91 13.80 7.91 2.61
N GLN A 92 14.39 8.91 3.27
CA GLN A 92 14.96 8.74 4.61
C GLN A 92 13.91 8.28 5.63
N GLN A 93 12.70 8.81 5.57
CA GLN A 93 11.59 8.36 6.43
C GLN A 93 11.18 6.93 6.11
N ARG A 94 11.09 6.55 4.83
CA ARG A 94 10.81 5.17 4.42
C ARG A 94 11.86 4.19 4.94
N ILE A 95 13.14 4.50 4.77
CA ILE A 95 14.24 3.66 5.25
C ILE A 95 14.20 3.52 6.79
N ARG A 96 13.91 4.61 7.51
CA ARG A 96 13.75 4.55 8.98
C ARG A 96 12.56 3.67 9.39
N ALA A 97 11.41 3.85 8.75
CA ALA A 97 10.22 3.06 9.01
C ALA A 97 10.44 1.57 8.69
N GLU A 98 11.15 1.26 7.61
CA GLU A 98 11.50 -0.11 7.22
C GLU A 98 12.46 -0.76 8.25
N ARG A 99 13.51 -0.06 8.65
CA ARG A 99 14.44 -0.54 9.70
C ARG A 99 13.74 -0.74 11.04
N GLU A 100 12.80 0.13 11.41
CA GLU A 100 12.01 -0.02 12.63
C GLU A 100 11.07 -1.23 12.54
N LYS A 101 10.39 -1.39 11.40
CA LYS A 101 9.54 -2.55 11.12
C LYS A 101 10.32 -3.86 11.15
N GLU A 102 11.52 -3.89 10.59
CA GLU A 102 12.41 -5.06 10.62
C GLU A 102 12.85 -5.40 12.06
N ARG A 103 13.21 -4.39 12.87
CA ARG A 103 13.51 -4.60 14.30
C ARG A 103 12.33 -5.16 15.06
N GLN A 104 11.14 -4.61 14.86
CA GLN A 104 9.91 -5.11 15.48
C GLN A 104 9.60 -6.55 15.03
N ALA A 105 9.78 -6.85 13.74
CA ALA A 105 9.59 -8.19 13.20
C ALA A 105 10.58 -9.20 13.82
N ARG A 106 11.87 -8.85 13.95
CA ARG A 106 12.88 -9.71 14.58
C ARG A 106 12.55 -10.00 16.04
N LEU A 107 12.10 -8.99 16.80
CA LEU A 107 11.67 -9.17 18.18
C LEU A 107 10.42 -10.04 18.29
N ALA A 108 9.47 -9.87 17.37
CA ALA A 108 8.27 -10.70 17.31
C ALA A 108 8.61 -12.17 16.95
N GLU A 109 9.52 -12.40 16.00
CA GLU A 109 9.99 -13.73 15.62
C GLU A 109 10.77 -14.41 16.74
N GLU A 110 11.66 -13.69 17.44
CA GLU A 110 12.39 -14.22 18.60
C GLU A 110 11.43 -14.59 19.75
N LYS A 111 10.43 -13.73 20.00
CA LYS A 111 9.37 -14.01 20.97
C LYS A 111 8.53 -15.21 20.56
N GLU A 112 8.17 -15.32 19.27
CA GLU A 112 7.43 -16.47 18.75
C GLU A 112 8.24 -17.76 18.84
N ARG A 113 9.56 -17.73 18.55
CA ARG A 113 10.44 -18.90 18.70
C ARG A 113 10.51 -19.35 20.15
N LYS A 114 10.65 -18.41 21.09
CA LYS A 114 10.64 -18.69 22.53
C LYS A 114 9.30 -19.27 22.98
N GLU A 115 8.18 -18.71 22.52
CA GLU A 115 6.84 -19.24 22.80
C GLU A 115 6.63 -20.65 22.22
N GLN A 116 7.17 -20.94 21.03
CA GLN A 116 7.12 -22.27 20.42
C GLN A 116 7.97 -23.29 21.19
N GLU A 117 9.17 -22.90 21.65
CA GLU A 117 10.02 -23.74 22.49
C GLU A 117 9.40 -24.02 23.87
N ASP A 118 8.82 -23.00 24.51
CA ASP A 118 8.12 -23.14 25.79
C ASP A 118 6.85 -23.99 25.65
N GLN A 119 6.12 -23.85 24.55
CA GLN A 119 5.00 -24.74 24.24
C GLN A 119 5.49 -26.18 24.03
N ARG A 120 6.56 -26.42 23.27
CA ARG A 120 7.12 -27.77 23.08
C ARG A 120 7.56 -28.39 24.40
N LYS A 121 8.26 -27.65 25.26
CA LYS A 121 8.64 -28.12 26.60
C LYS A 121 7.41 -28.45 27.46
N LYS A 122 6.39 -27.58 27.47
CA LYS A 122 5.12 -27.88 28.17
C LYS A 122 4.43 -29.12 27.62
N TYR A 123 4.38 -29.30 26.29
CA TYR A 123 3.82 -30.50 25.68
C TYR A 123 4.61 -31.77 26.03
N ASP A 124 5.95 -31.70 26.07
CA ASP A 124 6.79 -32.83 26.45
C ASP A 124 6.67 -33.17 27.94
N ASP A 125 6.58 -32.16 28.82
CA ASP A 125 6.38 -32.36 30.25
C ASP A 125 4.97 -32.89 30.55
N ASP A 126 3.92 -32.40 29.86
CA ASP A 126 2.57 -32.95 29.96
C ASP A 126 2.49 -34.36 29.35
N ALA A 127 3.23 -34.66 28.28
CA ALA A 127 3.31 -36.00 27.73
C ALA A 127 4.03 -36.96 28.68
N LYS A 128 5.11 -36.52 29.35
CA LYS A 128 5.80 -37.29 30.40
C LYS A 128 4.90 -37.50 31.62
N LYS A 129 4.22 -36.46 32.11
CA LYS A 129 3.22 -36.55 33.19
C LYS A 129 2.07 -37.48 32.81
N LYS A 130 1.53 -37.36 31.61
CA LYS A 130 0.47 -38.24 31.09
C LYS A 130 0.96 -39.67 30.89
N LYS A 131 2.22 -39.89 30.50
CA LYS A 131 2.81 -41.24 30.40
C LYS A 131 3.01 -41.85 31.79
N ALA A 132 3.47 -41.08 32.77
CA ALA A 132 3.59 -41.52 34.16
C ALA A 132 2.21 -41.83 34.79
N LEU A 133 1.24 -40.94 34.61
CA LEU A 133 -0.14 -41.14 35.06
C LEU A 133 -0.85 -42.26 34.28
N SER A 134 -0.57 -42.42 32.98
CA SER A 134 -1.10 -43.53 32.17
C SER A 134 -0.51 -44.87 32.60
N ASN A 135 0.75 -44.95 33.04
CA ASN A 135 1.30 -46.18 33.62
C ASN A 135 0.60 -46.56 34.93
N MET A 136 0.14 -45.58 35.71
CA MET A 136 -0.65 -45.83 36.93
C MET A 136 -2.14 -46.06 36.63
N SER A 137 -2.67 -45.49 35.55
CA SER A 137 -4.07 -45.58 35.12
C SER A 137 -4.34 -46.74 34.14
N GLN A 138 -3.34 -47.50 33.70
CA GLN A 138 -3.56 -48.70 32.86
C GLN A 138 -4.34 -49.81 33.57
N GLN A 139 -4.64 -49.67 34.87
CA GLN A 139 -5.57 -50.56 35.56
C GLN A 139 -7.05 -50.12 35.48
N TYR A 140 -7.36 -48.85 35.16
CA TYR A 140 -8.75 -48.40 35.02
C TYR A 140 -8.88 -47.25 34.02
N GLY A 141 -9.64 -47.47 32.93
CA GLY A 141 -10.30 -46.39 32.19
C GLY A 141 -9.70 -46.01 30.84
N ALA A 142 -10.00 -46.81 29.81
CA ALA A 142 -9.97 -46.35 28.42
C ALA A 142 -11.08 -45.30 28.21
N GLY A 143 -10.76 -44.01 28.25
CA GLY A 143 -11.82 -43.00 28.13
C GLY A 143 -11.47 -41.59 27.69
N GLN A 144 -10.22 -41.12 27.63
CA GLN A 144 -9.95 -39.72 27.26
C GLN A 144 -8.64 -39.51 26.50
N LYS A 145 -8.67 -39.74 25.19
CA LYS A 145 -7.60 -39.32 24.26
C LYS A 145 -8.21 -38.81 22.96
N SER A 146 -8.65 -37.54 22.89
CA SER A 146 -8.93 -36.95 21.57
C SER A 146 -8.83 -35.43 21.43
N ASP A 147 -8.27 -34.65 22.37
CA ASP A 147 -8.29 -33.18 22.17
C ASP A 147 -7.05 -32.40 22.64
N THR A 148 -5.85 -32.97 22.49
CA THR A 148 -4.60 -32.27 22.90
C THR A 148 -3.43 -32.52 21.94
N ARG A 149 -3.71 -32.68 20.64
CA ARG A 149 -2.69 -32.84 19.58
C ARG A 149 -2.80 -31.78 18.48
N ARG A 150 -2.87 -30.51 18.85
CA ARG A 150 -2.65 -29.39 17.90
C ARG A 150 -1.63 -28.39 18.46
N GLY A 151 -0.40 -28.87 18.63
CA GLY A 151 0.80 -28.03 18.64
C GLY A 151 1.17 -27.67 17.19
N GLY A 152 1.35 -26.38 16.94
CA GLY A 152 1.46 -25.77 15.61
C GLY A 152 0.13 -25.11 15.24
N LYS A 153 0.15 -23.78 15.05
CA LYS A 153 -0.99 -22.94 14.64
C LYS A 153 -1.37 -23.31 13.19
N LYS A 154 -1.80 -24.55 12.96
CA LYS A 154 -2.35 -25.01 11.70
C LYS A 154 -3.52 -24.10 11.41
N GLN A 155 -3.41 -23.36 10.31
CA GLN A 155 -4.45 -22.48 9.83
C GLN A 155 -5.79 -23.20 9.95
N THR A 156 -6.70 -22.64 10.74
CA THR A 156 -7.96 -23.31 11.04
C THR A 156 -8.71 -23.54 9.73
N GLU A 157 -9.53 -24.59 9.64
CA GLU A 157 -10.36 -24.81 8.44
C GLU A 157 -11.24 -23.59 8.13
N ARG A 158 -11.59 -22.81 9.17
CA ARG A 158 -12.26 -21.50 9.05
C ARG A 158 -11.40 -20.47 8.34
N GLU A 159 -10.12 -20.33 8.72
CA GLU A 159 -9.18 -19.40 8.08
C GLU A 159 -8.87 -19.82 6.64
N LYS A 160 -8.70 -21.12 6.36
CA LYS A 160 -8.52 -21.63 4.99
C LYS A 160 -9.72 -21.33 4.12
N LYS A 161 -10.94 -21.60 4.62
CA LYS A 161 -12.19 -21.27 3.93
C LYS A 161 -12.27 -19.77 3.65
N LYS A 162 -11.95 -18.92 4.64
CA LYS A 162 -11.96 -17.46 4.46
C LYS A 162 -10.94 -17.01 3.40
N LYS A 163 -9.73 -17.58 3.40
CA LYS A 163 -8.69 -17.29 2.40
C LYS A 163 -9.14 -17.67 0.99
N ILE A 164 -9.62 -18.90 0.80
CA ILE A 164 -10.09 -19.38 -0.52
C ILE A 164 -11.27 -18.54 -1.03
N LEU A 165 -12.22 -18.18 -0.17
CA LEU A 165 -13.35 -17.32 -0.58
C LEU A 165 -12.91 -15.90 -0.93
N ALA A 166 -11.92 -15.36 -0.23
CA ALA A 166 -11.35 -14.05 -0.57
C ALA A 166 -10.61 -14.09 -1.92
N GLU A 167 -9.84 -15.15 -2.19
CA GLU A 167 -9.15 -15.36 -3.48
C GLU A 167 -10.13 -15.49 -4.66
N ARG A 168 -11.27 -16.16 -4.44
CA ARG A 168 -12.32 -16.30 -5.48
C ARG A 168 -13.12 -15.02 -5.70
N ARG A 169 -13.20 -14.14 -4.71
CA ARG A 169 -13.98 -12.90 -4.79
C ARG A 169 -13.21 -11.86 -5.62
N LYS A 170 -13.61 -11.69 -6.88
CA LYS A 170 -13.11 -10.60 -7.72
C LYS A 170 -13.70 -9.26 -7.23
N PRO A 171 -12.87 -8.23 -6.98
CA PRO A 171 -13.36 -6.89 -6.71
C PRO A 171 -14.23 -6.40 -7.88
N LEU A 172 -15.38 -5.80 -7.56
CA LEU A 172 -16.29 -5.26 -8.56
C LEU A 172 -16.06 -3.75 -8.65
N SER A 173 -15.59 -3.28 -9.81
CA SER A 173 -15.47 -1.84 -10.10
C SER A 173 -16.49 -1.50 -11.18
N VAL A 174 -17.52 -0.73 -10.81
CA VAL A 174 -18.66 -0.40 -11.66
C VAL A 174 -18.92 1.10 -11.78
N ASP A 175 -18.31 1.91 -10.93
CA ASP A 175 -18.62 3.35 -10.78
C ASP A 175 -18.29 4.20 -12.01
N HIS A 176 -17.46 3.67 -12.91
CA HIS A 176 -16.99 4.34 -14.13
C HIS A 176 -17.54 3.70 -15.42
N LEU A 177 -18.49 2.77 -15.31
CA LEU A 177 -19.09 2.08 -16.46
C LEU A 177 -20.35 2.81 -16.96
N ASN A 178 -20.58 2.76 -18.27
CA ASN A 178 -21.81 3.26 -18.90
C ASN A 178 -22.94 2.21 -18.83
N GLU A 179 -24.17 2.60 -19.19
CA GLU A 179 -25.35 1.74 -19.06
C GLU A 179 -25.22 0.40 -19.80
N ASP A 180 -24.72 0.42 -21.04
CA ASP A 180 -24.57 -0.79 -21.83
C ASP A 180 -23.52 -1.75 -21.25
N LYS A 181 -22.37 -1.24 -20.78
CA LYS A 181 -21.36 -2.07 -20.10
C LYS A 181 -21.86 -2.57 -18.75
N LEU A 182 -22.71 -1.82 -18.05
CA LEU A 182 -23.34 -2.29 -16.81
C LEU A 182 -24.31 -3.45 -17.08
N LYS A 183 -25.08 -3.40 -18.18
CA LYS A 183 -25.95 -4.50 -18.60
C LYS A 183 -25.15 -5.77 -18.94
N GLU A 184 -24.03 -5.63 -19.65
CA GLU A 184 -23.12 -6.76 -19.91
C GLU A 184 -22.55 -7.32 -18.62
N LYS A 185 -22.05 -6.46 -17.71
CA LYS A 185 -21.49 -6.89 -16.43
C LYS A 185 -22.53 -7.61 -15.56
N ALA A 186 -23.78 -7.15 -15.57
CA ALA A 186 -24.88 -7.81 -14.86
C ALA A 186 -25.14 -9.22 -15.42
N LYS A 187 -25.13 -9.39 -16.74
CA LYS A 187 -25.28 -10.71 -17.39
C LYS A 187 -24.14 -11.65 -17.01
N GLU A 188 -22.88 -11.19 -17.07
CA GLU A 188 -21.72 -11.99 -16.67
C GLU A 188 -21.82 -12.47 -15.20
N LEU A 189 -22.19 -11.56 -14.29
CA LEU A 189 -22.36 -11.90 -12.88
C LEU A 189 -23.50 -12.90 -12.65
N TRP A 190 -24.60 -12.76 -13.40
CA TRP A 190 -25.72 -13.69 -13.35
C TRP A 190 -25.34 -15.09 -13.87
N GLU A 191 -24.62 -15.18 -14.98
CA GLU A 191 -24.11 -16.46 -15.50
C GLU A 191 -23.15 -17.13 -14.51
N SER A 192 -22.24 -16.35 -13.90
CA SER A 192 -21.34 -16.83 -12.85
C SER A 192 -22.10 -17.36 -11.63
N LEU A 193 -23.12 -16.63 -11.17
CA LEU A 193 -23.97 -17.06 -10.05
C LEU A 193 -24.70 -18.37 -10.39
N ARG A 194 -25.29 -18.46 -11.58
CA ARG A 194 -25.98 -19.67 -12.04
C ARG A 194 -25.04 -20.87 -12.11
N GLY A 195 -23.80 -20.69 -12.56
CA GLY A 195 -22.78 -21.74 -12.55
C GLY A 195 -22.48 -22.25 -11.14
N LEU A 196 -22.28 -21.35 -10.19
CA LEU A 196 -22.04 -21.70 -8.78
C LEU A 196 -23.24 -22.41 -8.13
N GLU A 197 -24.47 -22.02 -8.48
CA GLU A 197 -25.68 -22.71 -8.02
C GLU A 197 -25.78 -24.13 -8.56
N SER A 198 -25.45 -24.34 -9.83
CA SER A 198 -25.39 -25.67 -10.43
C SER A 198 -24.37 -26.57 -9.73
N GLU A 199 -23.13 -26.09 -9.53
CA GLU A 199 -22.10 -26.85 -8.82
C GLU A 199 -22.53 -27.21 -7.39
N LYS A 200 -23.18 -26.27 -6.68
CA LYS A 200 -23.72 -26.51 -5.34
C LYS A 200 -24.78 -27.61 -5.36
N PHE A 201 -25.65 -27.64 -6.37
CA PHE A 201 -26.66 -28.68 -6.52
C PHE A 201 -26.00 -30.05 -6.71
N ASP A 202 -25.08 -30.18 -7.67
CA ASP A 202 -24.38 -31.43 -7.96
C ASP A 202 -23.62 -31.98 -6.74
N LEU A 203 -22.94 -31.09 -6.00
CA LEU A 203 -22.26 -31.46 -4.75
C LEU A 203 -23.26 -31.91 -3.68
N SER A 204 -24.44 -31.30 -3.61
CA SER A 204 -25.48 -31.69 -2.66
C SER A 204 -26.05 -33.07 -2.97
N GLU A 205 -26.31 -33.37 -4.25
CA GLU A 205 -26.71 -34.70 -4.71
C GLU A 205 -25.64 -35.75 -4.42
N LYS A 206 -24.37 -35.42 -4.70
CA LYS A 206 -23.23 -36.29 -4.40
C LYS A 206 -23.14 -36.61 -2.91
N VAL A 207 -23.30 -35.61 -2.04
CA VAL A 207 -23.30 -35.82 -0.58
C VAL A 207 -24.48 -36.69 -0.15
N ARG A 208 -25.68 -36.50 -0.73
CA ARG A 208 -26.84 -37.36 -0.44
C ARG A 208 -26.55 -38.82 -0.80
N ARG A 209 -25.96 -39.06 -1.97
CA ARG A 209 -25.58 -40.42 -2.39
C ARG A 209 -24.52 -41.03 -1.48
N GLN A 210 -23.47 -40.27 -1.16
CA GLN A 210 -22.41 -40.73 -0.26
C GLN A 210 -22.94 -41.09 1.13
N LYS A 211 -23.91 -40.33 1.67
CA LYS A 211 -24.56 -40.69 2.94
C LYS A 211 -25.26 -42.04 2.87
N TYR A 212 -25.98 -42.31 1.77
CA TYR A 212 -26.61 -43.61 1.56
C TYR A 212 -25.56 -44.74 1.48
N ASP A 213 -24.51 -44.55 0.68
CA ASP A 213 -23.46 -45.57 0.51
C ASP A 213 -22.75 -45.85 1.84
N ILE A 214 -22.48 -44.82 2.65
CA ILE A 214 -21.92 -44.97 4.00
C ILE A 214 -22.84 -45.80 4.88
N ASN A 215 -24.15 -45.53 4.90
CA ASN A 215 -25.10 -46.31 5.69
C ASN A 215 -25.10 -47.79 5.27
N GLN A 216 -25.12 -48.07 3.97
CA GLN A 216 -25.05 -49.45 3.46
C GLN A 216 -23.75 -50.15 3.86
N LEU A 217 -22.61 -49.44 3.79
CA LEU A 217 -21.32 -49.98 4.20
C LEU A 217 -21.28 -50.27 5.70
N LEU A 218 -21.87 -49.40 6.53
CA LEU A 218 -21.98 -49.62 7.97
C LEU A 218 -22.80 -50.89 8.28
N CYS A 219 -23.95 -51.08 7.62
CA CYS A 219 -24.73 -52.31 7.75
C CYS A 219 -23.92 -53.56 7.37
N ARG A 220 -23.23 -53.53 6.22
CA ARG A 220 -22.39 -54.65 5.77
C ARG A 220 -21.27 -54.97 6.76
N VAL A 221 -20.62 -53.95 7.33
CA VAL A 221 -19.59 -54.13 8.35
C VAL A 221 -20.18 -54.81 9.59
N GLN A 222 -21.35 -54.35 10.05
CA GLN A 222 -22.05 -54.96 11.19
C GLN A 222 -22.43 -56.42 10.92
N ASP A 223 -22.94 -56.74 9.73
CA ASP A 223 -23.28 -58.10 9.33
C ASP A 223 -22.05 -59.01 9.36
N HIS A 224 -20.94 -58.58 8.77
CA HIS A 224 -19.68 -59.34 8.78
C HIS A 224 -19.09 -59.51 10.19
N GLN A 225 -19.25 -58.53 11.08
CA GLN A 225 -18.82 -58.64 12.48
C GLN A 225 -19.73 -59.60 13.28
N SER A 226 -21.05 -59.53 13.07
CA SER A 226 -22.01 -60.41 13.73
C SER A 226 -21.88 -61.87 13.28
N ALA A 227 -21.56 -62.11 12.01
CA ALA A 227 -21.27 -63.44 11.47
C ALA A 227 -19.99 -64.06 12.08
N LYS A 228 -18.98 -63.24 12.38
CA LYS A 228 -17.75 -63.69 13.06
C LYS A 228 -17.92 -63.92 14.57
N GLY A 229 -18.96 -63.36 15.19
CA GLY A 229 -19.28 -63.54 16.62
C GLY A 229 -20.19 -64.74 16.94
N ARG A 230 -20.92 -65.29 15.95
CA ARG A 230 -21.83 -66.45 16.14
C ARG A 230 -21.14 -67.82 16.09
N GLY A 231 -19.81 -67.87 15.98
CA GLY A 231 -19.05 -69.13 15.89
C GLY A 231 -18.54 -69.73 17.20
N LYS A 232 -18.73 -69.09 18.36
CA LYS A 232 -18.29 -69.64 19.66
C LYS A 232 -19.29 -69.35 20.77
N GLY A 233 -20.26 -70.25 20.94
CA GLY A 233 -21.12 -70.23 22.12
C GLY A 233 -22.26 -71.24 22.08
N LYS A 234 -22.08 -72.37 22.77
CA LYS A 234 -23.12 -73.25 23.32
C LYS A 234 -24.08 -73.90 22.31
N MET A 235 -23.67 -75.05 21.76
CA MET A 235 -24.60 -76.18 21.62
C MET A 235 -24.36 -77.11 22.81
N GLY A 236 -25.17 -76.96 23.86
CA GLY A 236 -25.35 -78.00 24.87
C GLY A 236 -26.34 -79.02 24.31
N GLY A 237 -25.98 -80.30 24.33
CA GLY A 237 -26.83 -81.35 23.78
C GLY A 237 -26.29 -82.76 24.04
N ARG A 238 -26.25 -83.14 25.33
CA ARG A 238 -26.44 -84.49 25.90
C ARG A 238 -26.37 -85.66 24.89
N VAL A 239 -25.23 -86.34 24.83
CA VAL A 239 -25.16 -87.69 24.25
C VAL A 239 -25.48 -88.68 25.37
N ARG A 240 -26.38 -89.62 25.04
CA ARG A 240 -26.85 -90.73 25.88
C ARG A 240 -25.73 -91.71 26.19
#